data_AF-A0A9W7F6N5-F1
#
_entry.id   AF-A0A9W7F6N5-F1
#
_cell.length_a   1.000
_cell.length_b   1.000
_cell.length_c   1.000
_cell.angle_alpha   90.00
_cell.angle_beta   90.00
_cell.angle_gamma   90.00
#
_symmetry.space_group_name_H-M   'P 1'
#
loop_
_entity.id
_entity.type
_entity.pdbx_description
1 polymer ?
#
loop_
_entity_poly.entity_id
_entity_poly.type
_entity_poly.pdbx_seq_one_letter_code
_entity_poly.pdbx_strand_id
1 'polypeptide(L)'
;MSSFIEIDTGTYSEQANAPMVTGLSKTYALHVKRMMVQCKRSEEIRELTKKKAVFDSRQESSKTLKENLHNSNKESSDSTLESEILQDSDPSGTQFLPLKLLEKIESLSDLILQKMSKQNITSSNRILLSKNYSIALMDAKFTLSYVQPNAAKWHGKRRKEIMGKYKEEVLGLHRESDWGVTVAVVLGISFGQIFIAKSISPNNGFLLNLLLSSTIGSFFCFGFQSLNHILMHSTMPYHLKMPLALLASACSPMPWFSYYIAGGHQRHHMNAGSETDIDREALFWIWEKVPHEKLDNPFGAVLWLSTAALFLPLAYMYSMFTCAYYNWKANKVEMTHFITESVCTSVVFYYCGCRWSSSLYLVFSGAFSMGFLGHPYLGFWLLQHLCVYDGKSPIHAQPTVSYYGNDLWNYLNYNILLHVEHHDFSKIPWHKVHNLRRIAPEYYTKLKYSTSILELMRFWIFSKGKKMDFCCEHIFGQDYVRNV
;
A
#
# COMPACT_ATOMS: atom_id res chain seq x y z
N MET A 1 24.40 -14.70 53.34
CA MET A 1 23.29 -13.85 52.86
C MET A 1 23.25 -13.92 51.34
N SER A 2 22.59 -14.85 50.65
CA SER A 2 21.63 -15.90 51.03
C SER A 2 20.32 -15.43 51.65
N SER A 3 19.29 -15.32 50.81
CA SER A 3 17.86 -15.33 51.18
C SER A 3 17.07 -15.94 50.01
N PHE A 4 16.88 -17.26 50.05
CA PHE A 4 15.81 -17.94 49.32
C PHE A 4 14.46 -17.64 50.00
N ILE A 5 13.37 -17.80 49.25
CA ILE A 5 11.99 -18.15 49.63
C ILE A 5 11.24 -18.17 48.27
N GLU A 6 11.15 -19.35 47.64
CA GLU A 6 10.06 -20.34 47.75
C GLU A 6 8.86 -20.01 46.86
N ILE A 7 8.45 -20.99 46.04
CA ILE A 7 7.28 -20.93 45.17
C ILE A 7 6.19 -21.77 45.84
N ASP A 8 5.20 -21.11 46.43
CA ASP A 8 4.07 -21.79 47.07
C ASP A 8 3.12 -22.39 46.02
N THR A 9 2.71 -23.64 46.24
CA THR A 9 1.83 -24.41 45.35
C THR A 9 0.41 -24.47 45.90
N GLY A 10 -0.14 -23.30 46.22
CA GLY A 10 -1.49 -23.14 46.76
C GLY A 10 -2.60 -23.52 45.76
N THR A 11 -3.52 -24.37 46.20
CA THR A 11 -4.71 -24.78 45.43
C THR A 11 -5.74 -23.66 45.34
N TYR A 12 -6.26 -23.40 44.14
CA TYR A 12 -7.44 -22.54 43.94
C TYR A 12 -8.70 -23.38 43.75
N SER A 13 -9.74 -23.05 44.52
CA SER A 13 -11.01 -23.77 44.59
C SER A 13 -11.95 -23.47 43.42
N GLU A 14 -12.94 -24.33 43.24
CA GLU A 14 -14.07 -24.09 42.34
C GLU A 14 -14.96 -22.90 42.81
N GLN A 15 -15.89 -22.51 41.94
CA GLN A 15 -16.96 -21.50 42.15
C GLN A 15 -16.56 -20.01 42.10
N ALA A 16 -16.42 -19.51 40.86
CA ALA A 16 -16.75 -18.11 40.52
C ALA A 16 -17.77 -18.11 39.37
N ASN A 17 -18.82 -17.29 39.47
CA ASN A 17 -20.01 -17.41 38.61
C ASN A 17 -19.83 -16.91 37.18
N ALA A 18 -20.58 -17.50 36.24
CA ALA A 18 -20.54 -17.16 34.82
C ALA A 18 -21.66 -16.21 34.38
N PRO A 19 -21.31 -15.03 33.82
CA PRO A 19 -22.17 -14.39 32.82
C PRO A 19 -21.45 -14.11 31.48
N MET A 20 -20.12 -13.99 31.48
CA MET A 20 -19.34 -13.34 30.40
C MET A 20 -19.28 -14.14 29.08
N VAL A 21 -19.57 -15.44 29.11
CA VAL A 21 -19.42 -16.35 27.94
C VAL A 21 -20.58 -16.25 26.94
N THR A 22 -21.75 -15.73 27.36
CA THR A 22 -22.96 -15.71 26.53
C THR A 22 -22.99 -14.59 25.47
N GLY A 23 -22.20 -13.52 25.66
CA GLY A 23 -22.06 -12.45 24.66
C GLY A 23 -21.27 -12.91 23.43
N LEU A 24 -20.16 -13.62 23.66
CA LEU A 24 -19.30 -14.16 22.61
C LEU A 24 -20.04 -15.12 21.67
N SER A 25 -20.92 -15.98 22.19
CA SER A 25 -21.60 -17.00 21.36
C SER A 25 -22.55 -16.42 20.32
N LYS A 26 -23.23 -15.29 20.60
CA LYS A 26 -24.07 -14.59 19.60
C LYS A 26 -23.23 -13.98 18.49
N THR A 27 -22.13 -13.30 18.82
CA THR A 27 -21.21 -12.70 17.83
C THR A 27 -20.55 -13.78 16.97
N TYR A 28 -20.11 -14.88 17.59
CA TYR A 28 -19.55 -16.06 16.93
C TYR A 28 -20.55 -16.71 15.97
N ALA A 29 -21.78 -16.98 16.41
CA ALA A 29 -22.84 -17.51 15.55
C ALA A 29 -23.21 -16.58 14.39
N LEU A 30 -23.16 -15.25 14.59
CA LEU A 30 -23.40 -14.28 13.52
C LEU A 30 -22.26 -14.25 12.48
N HIS A 31 -21.01 -14.41 12.93
CA HIS A 31 -19.83 -14.51 12.07
C HIS A 31 -19.89 -15.78 11.21
N VAL A 32 -20.12 -16.95 11.84
CA VAL A 32 -20.31 -18.24 11.15
C VAL A 32 -21.48 -18.17 10.16
N LYS A 33 -22.61 -17.56 10.54
CA LYS A 33 -23.78 -17.41 9.63
C LYS A 33 -23.49 -16.50 8.43
N ARG A 34 -22.62 -15.50 8.56
CA ARG A 34 -22.14 -14.68 7.42
C ARG A 34 -21.25 -15.50 6.49
N MET A 35 -20.28 -16.25 7.04
CA MET A 35 -19.41 -17.13 6.25
C MET A 35 -20.22 -18.18 5.46
N MET A 36 -21.16 -18.89 6.09
CA MET A 36 -21.99 -19.90 5.41
C MET A 36 -22.83 -19.33 4.25
N VAL A 37 -23.31 -18.09 4.36
CA VAL A 37 -24.05 -17.41 3.27
C VAL A 37 -23.11 -17.00 2.13
N GLN A 38 -21.83 -16.74 2.42
CA GLN A 38 -20.82 -16.43 1.40
C GLN A 38 -20.33 -17.70 0.68
N CYS A 39 -20.13 -18.83 1.38
CA CYS A 39 -19.74 -20.11 0.77
C CYS A 39 -20.78 -20.62 -0.25
N LYS A 40 -22.09 -20.55 0.04
CA LYS A 40 -23.11 -20.92 -0.97
C LYS A 40 -23.01 -20.11 -2.26
N ARG A 41 -22.60 -18.83 -2.16
CA ARG A 41 -22.40 -17.95 -3.32
C ARG A 41 -21.13 -18.29 -4.10
N SER A 42 -20.09 -18.83 -3.44
CA SER A 42 -18.90 -19.32 -4.15
C SER A 42 -19.15 -20.67 -4.83
N GLU A 43 -20.03 -21.54 -4.30
CA GLU A 43 -20.45 -22.77 -4.99
C GLU A 43 -21.18 -22.50 -6.32
N GLU A 44 -22.12 -21.55 -6.34
CA GLU A 44 -22.81 -21.13 -7.58
C GLU A 44 -21.82 -20.62 -8.64
N ILE A 45 -20.83 -19.82 -8.21
CA ILE A 45 -19.74 -19.33 -9.06
C ILE A 45 -18.80 -20.47 -9.50
N ARG A 46 -18.55 -21.47 -8.63
CA ARG A 46 -17.71 -22.66 -8.91
C ARG A 46 -18.30 -23.48 -10.05
N GLU A 47 -19.62 -23.71 -10.06
CA GLU A 47 -20.29 -24.45 -11.13
C GLU A 47 -20.35 -23.69 -12.47
N LEU A 48 -20.57 -22.36 -12.43
CA LEU A 48 -20.48 -21.52 -13.63
C LEU A 48 -19.05 -21.50 -14.20
N THR A 49 -18.04 -21.42 -13.34
CA THR A 49 -16.63 -21.39 -13.74
C THR A 49 -16.14 -22.73 -14.29
N LYS A 50 -16.54 -23.87 -13.69
CA LYS A 50 -16.28 -25.21 -14.25
C LYS A 50 -16.83 -25.35 -15.67
N LYS A 51 -18.09 -24.95 -15.89
CA LYS A 51 -18.74 -25.02 -17.21
C LYS A 51 -18.02 -24.18 -18.25
N LYS A 52 -17.50 -23.01 -17.87
CA LYS A 52 -16.68 -22.18 -18.76
C LYS A 52 -15.30 -22.79 -19.04
N ALA A 53 -14.58 -23.28 -18.02
CA ALA A 53 -13.25 -23.88 -18.21
C ALA A 53 -13.29 -25.12 -19.14
N VAL A 54 -14.37 -25.92 -19.08
CA VAL A 54 -14.60 -27.06 -19.98
C VAL A 54 -14.94 -26.63 -21.42
N PHE A 55 -15.45 -25.40 -21.62
CA PHE A 55 -15.70 -24.83 -22.95
C PHE A 55 -14.42 -24.24 -23.54
N ASP A 56 -13.71 -23.41 -22.78
CA ASP A 56 -12.51 -22.70 -23.23
C ASP A 56 -11.37 -23.69 -23.58
N SER A 57 -11.12 -24.70 -22.74
CA SER A 57 -10.11 -25.75 -22.99
C SER A 57 -10.36 -26.58 -24.25
N ARG A 58 -11.62 -26.74 -24.67
CA ARG A 58 -11.97 -27.41 -25.94
C ARG A 58 -11.66 -26.55 -27.17
N GLN A 59 -11.71 -25.23 -27.07
CA GLN A 59 -11.25 -24.34 -28.14
C GLN A 59 -9.73 -24.30 -28.20
N GLU A 60 -9.06 -24.19 -27.06
CA GLU A 60 -7.61 -23.98 -26.97
C GLU A 60 -6.83 -25.21 -27.48
N SER A 61 -7.22 -26.42 -27.06
CA SER A 61 -6.64 -27.67 -27.56
C SER A 61 -6.81 -27.85 -29.09
N SER A 62 -7.88 -27.29 -29.67
CA SER A 62 -8.11 -27.29 -31.13
C SER A 62 -7.17 -26.36 -31.90
N LYS A 63 -6.60 -25.34 -31.25
CA LYS A 63 -5.54 -24.49 -31.82
C LYS A 63 -4.16 -25.12 -31.69
N THR A 64 -3.77 -25.56 -30.49
CA THR A 64 -2.41 -26.03 -30.22
C THR A 64 -2.03 -27.23 -31.11
N LEU A 65 -3.01 -28.08 -31.46
CA LEU A 65 -2.81 -29.21 -32.38
C LEU A 65 -2.47 -28.79 -33.83
N LYS A 66 -2.74 -27.54 -34.23
CA LYS A 66 -2.39 -26.99 -35.54
C LYS A 66 -1.06 -26.24 -35.54
N GLU A 67 -0.71 -25.60 -34.43
CA GLU A 67 0.46 -24.73 -34.32
C GLU A 67 1.75 -25.53 -34.06
N ASN A 68 1.68 -26.65 -33.32
CA ASN A 68 2.83 -27.51 -33.01
C ASN A 68 3.42 -28.31 -34.20
N LEU A 69 2.91 -28.11 -35.42
CA LEU A 69 3.46 -28.72 -36.64
C LEU A 69 4.54 -27.86 -37.33
N HIS A 70 4.88 -26.67 -36.79
CA HIS A 70 5.57 -25.65 -37.59
C HIS A 70 6.56 -24.73 -36.84
N ASN A 71 7.56 -25.30 -36.14
CA ASN A 71 9.00 -24.91 -36.18
C ASN A 71 9.81 -25.46 -34.99
N SER A 72 11.14 -25.56 -35.15
CA SER A 72 12.09 -25.89 -34.07
C SER A 72 13.48 -25.29 -34.33
N ASN A 73 14.26 -25.10 -33.25
CA ASN A 73 15.61 -24.51 -33.20
C ASN A 73 15.62 -22.96 -33.43
N LYS A 74 16.58 -22.16 -32.92
CA LYS A 74 17.86 -22.47 -32.26
C LYS A 74 18.31 -21.32 -31.33
N GLU A 75 19.29 -21.56 -30.45
CA GLU A 75 20.00 -20.57 -29.60
C GLU A 75 21.40 -20.26 -30.21
N SER A 76 22.30 -19.41 -29.71
CA SER A 76 22.50 -18.65 -28.44
C SER A 76 23.45 -17.44 -28.75
N SER A 77 24.00 -16.56 -27.88
CA SER A 77 23.84 -16.06 -26.48
C SER A 77 24.93 -14.97 -26.23
N ASP A 78 24.69 -13.90 -25.46
CA ASP A 78 25.76 -13.00 -24.96
C ASP A 78 25.41 -12.31 -23.63
N SER A 79 26.36 -12.22 -22.68
CA SER A 79 26.06 -12.16 -21.24
C SER A 79 27.07 -11.37 -20.38
N THR A 80 27.06 -10.03 -20.48
CA THR A 80 27.89 -9.15 -19.60
C THR A 80 27.16 -7.95 -18.99
N LEU A 81 25.88 -7.69 -19.33
CA LEU A 81 25.05 -6.64 -18.71
C LEU A 81 23.95 -7.22 -17.77
N GLU A 82 23.99 -8.52 -17.52
CA GLU A 82 22.86 -9.26 -16.92
C GLU A 82 22.93 -9.34 -15.38
N SER A 83 24.14 -9.33 -14.82
CA SER A 83 24.42 -9.62 -13.40
C SER A 83 23.84 -8.61 -12.41
N GLU A 84 23.71 -7.33 -12.77
CA GLU A 84 23.14 -6.28 -11.91
C GLU A 84 21.63 -6.05 -12.13
N ILE A 85 21.00 -6.79 -13.06
CA ILE A 85 19.57 -6.68 -13.38
C ILE A 85 18.79 -7.93 -12.90
N LEU A 86 19.46 -9.07 -12.69
CA LEU A 86 18.85 -10.37 -12.40
C LEU A 86 19.01 -10.90 -10.97
N GLN A 87 19.51 -10.10 -10.02
CA GLN A 87 19.54 -10.48 -8.59
C GLN A 87 18.16 -10.41 -7.91
N ASP A 88 17.24 -11.28 -8.35
CA ASP A 88 16.08 -11.69 -7.54
C ASP A 88 15.53 -13.05 -8.04
N SER A 89 16.33 -14.11 -7.87
CA SER A 89 16.03 -15.48 -8.31
C SER A 89 15.58 -16.37 -7.15
N ASP A 90 14.28 -16.43 -6.89
CA ASP A 90 13.63 -17.32 -5.90
C ASP A 90 13.58 -18.79 -6.45
N PRO A 91 14.29 -19.76 -5.85
CA PRO A 91 14.48 -21.09 -6.44
C PRO A 91 13.53 -22.16 -5.89
N SER A 92 12.23 -22.10 -6.20
CA SER A 92 11.38 -23.31 -6.18
C SER A 92 10.07 -23.18 -6.97
N GLY A 93 9.62 -24.29 -7.57
CA GLY A 93 8.29 -24.38 -8.18
C GLY A 93 7.24 -24.83 -7.15
N THR A 94 6.37 -23.93 -6.70
CA THR A 94 5.26 -24.22 -5.76
C THR A 94 3.89 -24.14 -6.44
N GLN A 95 3.67 -24.99 -7.45
CA GLN A 95 2.33 -25.21 -8.02
C GLN A 95 1.45 -26.05 -7.05
N PHE A 96 0.20 -25.61 -6.85
CA PHE A 96 -0.90 -26.34 -6.19
C PHE A 96 -0.72 -26.78 -4.72
N LEU A 97 -0.65 -25.81 -3.79
CA LEU A 97 -0.88 -26.04 -2.35
C LEU A 97 -2.20 -25.49 -1.75
N PRO A 98 -2.74 -24.32 -2.13
CA PRO A 98 -3.81 -23.65 -1.36
C PRO A 98 -5.13 -24.42 -1.23
N LEU A 99 -5.58 -25.08 -2.30
CA LEU A 99 -6.92 -25.68 -2.39
C LEU A 99 -7.14 -26.79 -1.35
N LYS A 100 -6.19 -27.72 -1.21
CA LYS A 100 -6.30 -28.84 -0.24
C LYS A 100 -6.32 -28.36 1.21
N LEU A 101 -5.73 -27.20 1.50
CA LEU A 101 -5.77 -26.64 2.84
C LEU A 101 -7.11 -25.94 3.13
N LEU A 102 -7.67 -25.22 2.16
CA LEU A 102 -9.01 -24.64 2.27
C LEU A 102 -10.07 -25.72 2.49
N GLU A 103 -10.04 -26.80 1.71
CA GLU A 103 -10.93 -27.96 1.88
C GLU A 103 -10.76 -28.64 3.26
N LYS A 104 -9.54 -28.64 3.82
CA LYS A 104 -9.24 -29.14 5.17
C LYS A 104 -9.75 -28.21 6.28
N ILE A 105 -9.79 -26.89 6.05
CA ILE A 105 -10.34 -25.89 6.98
C ILE A 105 -11.86 -25.93 6.97
N GLU A 106 -12.49 -26.02 5.79
CA GLU A 106 -13.94 -26.22 5.64
C GLU A 106 -14.36 -27.50 6.36
N SER A 107 -13.68 -28.63 6.08
CA SER A 107 -13.89 -29.92 6.77
C SER A 107 -13.77 -29.81 8.30
N LEU A 108 -12.78 -29.08 8.82
CA LEU A 108 -12.66 -28.87 10.27
C LEU A 108 -13.80 -28.01 10.82
N SER A 109 -14.18 -26.95 10.11
CA SER A 109 -15.25 -26.04 10.51
C SER A 109 -16.60 -26.76 10.57
N ASP A 110 -16.94 -27.55 9.55
CA ASP A 110 -18.15 -28.38 9.54
C ASP A 110 -18.13 -29.42 10.66
N LEU A 111 -16.98 -30.07 10.91
CA LEU A 111 -16.84 -31.02 12.02
C LEU A 111 -17.00 -30.35 13.39
N ILE A 112 -16.53 -29.10 13.54
CA ILE A 112 -16.72 -28.29 14.75
C ILE A 112 -18.20 -27.92 14.91
N LEU A 113 -18.87 -27.45 13.86
CA LEU A 113 -20.29 -27.08 13.89
C LEU A 113 -21.20 -28.28 14.16
N GLN A 114 -20.95 -29.41 13.48
CA GLN A 114 -21.69 -30.67 13.66
C GLN A 114 -21.46 -31.29 15.06
N LYS A 115 -20.31 -31.03 15.69
CA LYS A 115 -20.12 -31.36 17.11
C LYS A 115 -20.84 -30.35 18.01
N MET A 116 -20.65 -29.04 17.81
CA MET A 116 -21.24 -27.98 18.64
C MET A 116 -22.78 -27.97 18.65
N SER A 117 -23.43 -28.49 17.60
CA SER A 117 -24.88 -28.67 17.57
C SER A 117 -25.39 -29.84 18.43
N LYS A 118 -24.51 -30.74 18.89
CA LYS A 118 -24.85 -31.84 19.81
C LYS A 118 -24.67 -31.36 21.25
N GLN A 119 -25.76 -31.35 22.02
CA GLN A 119 -25.84 -30.61 23.30
C GLN A 119 -24.84 -31.06 24.39
N ASN A 120 -24.33 -32.31 24.33
CA ASN A 120 -23.47 -32.91 25.36
C ASN A 120 -21.96 -32.88 25.01
N ILE A 121 -21.38 -31.71 24.74
CA ILE A 121 -19.91 -31.55 24.75
C ILE A 121 -19.43 -31.05 26.12
N THR A 122 -18.62 -31.88 26.79
CA THR A 122 -17.90 -31.55 28.04
C THR A 122 -16.95 -30.35 27.87
N SER A 123 -16.70 -29.61 28.94
CA SER A 123 -15.81 -28.43 28.98
C SER A 123 -14.44 -28.72 28.36
N SER A 124 -13.78 -29.81 28.76
CA SER A 124 -12.47 -30.23 28.24
C SER A 124 -12.46 -30.46 26.71
N ASN A 125 -13.53 -31.04 26.17
CA ASN A 125 -13.66 -31.24 24.72
C ASN A 125 -13.88 -29.93 23.96
N ARG A 126 -14.55 -28.93 24.55
CA ARG A 126 -14.67 -27.58 23.95
C ARG A 126 -13.31 -26.86 23.92
N ILE A 127 -12.51 -27.02 24.98
CA ILE A 127 -11.14 -26.48 25.05
C ILE A 127 -10.24 -27.15 24.00
N LEU A 128 -10.32 -28.47 23.84
CA LEU A 128 -9.55 -29.19 22.81
C LEU A 128 -9.98 -28.81 21.39
N LEU A 129 -11.28 -28.68 21.12
CA LEU A 129 -11.81 -28.24 19.82
C LEU A 129 -11.39 -26.80 19.48
N SER A 130 -11.46 -25.87 20.43
CA SER A 130 -11.00 -24.50 20.21
C SER A 130 -9.48 -24.40 20.02
N LYS A 131 -8.68 -25.15 20.78
CA LYS A 131 -7.21 -25.23 20.58
C LYS A 131 -6.87 -25.77 19.20
N ASN A 132 -7.50 -26.87 18.77
CA ASN A 132 -7.26 -27.47 17.46
C ASN A 132 -7.73 -26.56 16.30
N TYR A 133 -8.83 -25.81 16.48
CA TYR A 133 -9.25 -24.79 15.53
C TYR A 133 -8.25 -23.64 15.43
N SER A 134 -7.76 -23.11 16.56
CA SER A 134 -6.75 -22.06 16.57
C SER A 134 -5.45 -22.49 15.90
N ILE A 135 -5.01 -23.73 16.09
CA ILE A 135 -3.84 -24.30 15.40
C ILE A 135 -4.11 -24.41 13.89
N ALA A 136 -5.26 -24.95 13.47
CA ALA A 136 -5.62 -25.02 12.05
C ALA A 136 -5.78 -23.64 11.39
N LEU A 137 -6.22 -22.63 12.16
CA LEU A 137 -6.31 -21.24 11.71
C LEU A 137 -4.91 -20.57 11.62
N MET A 138 -3.96 -20.97 12.46
CA MET A 138 -2.55 -20.57 12.35
C MET A 138 -1.89 -21.21 11.11
N ASP A 139 -2.04 -22.53 10.90
CA ASP A 139 -1.61 -23.21 9.67
C ASP A 139 -2.24 -22.58 8.41
N ALA A 140 -3.53 -22.22 8.48
CA ALA A 140 -4.24 -21.52 7.44
C ALA A 140 -3.59 -20.17 7.13
N LYS A 141 -3.46 -19.29 8.13
CA LYS A 141 -2.83 -17.97 7.98
C LYS A 141 -1.39 -18.08 7.46
N PHE A 142 -0.59 -18.97 8.04
CA PHE A 142 0.80 -19.20 7.65
C PHE A 142 0.90 -19.65 6.18
N THR A 143 0.05 -20.57 5.74
CA THR A 143 0.06 -20.99 4.32
C THR A 143 -0.50 -19.89 3.41
N LEU A 144 -1.49 -19.13 3.88
CA LEU A 144 -2.08 -18.01 3.13
C LEU A 144 -1.13 -16.82 2.99
N SER A 145 -0.20 -16.58 3.92
CA SER A 145 0.79 -15.50 3.77
C SER A 145 1.87 -15.80 2.71
N TYR A 146 2.13 -17.08 2.39
CA TYR A 146 2.87 -17.46 1.16
C TYR A 146 2.06 -17.27 -0.13
N VAL A 147 0.76 -17.01 -0.03
CA VAL A 147 -0.20 -16.95 -1.16
C VAL A 147 -0.73 -15.52 -1.37
N GLN A 148 -0.47 -14.60 -0.44
CA GLN A 148 -0.80 -13.18 -0.59
C GLN A 148 -0.11 -12.57 -1.82
N PRO A 149 -0.80 -11.72 -2.59
CA PRO A 149 -0.23 -11.06 -3.76
C PRO A 149 0.67 -9.88 -3.34
N ASN A 150 1.88 -10.18 -2.90
CA ASN A 150 2.92 -9.20 -2.59
C ASN A 150 3.22 -8.29 -3.81
N ALA A 151 3.23 -6.97 -3.58
CA ALA A 151 3.36 -5.98 -4.64
C ALA A 151 4.69 -6.06 -5.39
N ALA A 152 5.81 -6.23 -4.67
CA ALA A 152 7.14 -6.33 -5.28
C ALA A 152 7.27 -7.56 -6.20
N LYS A 153 6.79 -8.73 -5.77
CA LYS A 153 6.78 -9.94 -6.63
C LYS A 153 5.88 -9.76 -7.87
N TRP A 154 4.76 -9.05 -7.76
CA TRP A 154 3.88 -8.75 -8.89
C TRP A 154 4.55 -7.83 -9.93
N HIS A 155 5.13 -6.70 -9.49
CA HIS A 155 5.88 -5.79 -10.37
C HIS A 155 7.14 -6.43 -10.94
N GLY A 156 7.88 -7.22 -10.14
CA GLY A 156 9.09 -7.93 -10.58
C GLY A 156 8.79 -8.91 -11.73
N LYS A 157 7.68 -9.67 -11.63
CA LYS A 157 7.20 -10.52 -12.73
C LYS A 157 6.89 -9.70 -13.99
N ARG A 158 6.10 -8.63 -13.87
CA ARG A 158 5.73 -7.75 -14.99
C ARG A 158 6.96 -7.14 -15.67
N ARG A 159 7.89 -6.60 -14.88
CA ARG A 159 9.18 -6.05 -15.33
C ARG A 159 9.95 -7.08 -16.14
N LYS A 160 10.07 -8.32 -15.65
CA LYS A 160 10.76 -9.42 -16.35
C LYS A 160 10.07 -9.78 -17.69
N GLU A 161 8.74 -9.86 -17.71
CA GLU A 161 7.98 -10.18 -18.93
C GLU A 161 8.05 -9.06 -19.98
N ILE A 162 7.98 -7.78 -19.57
CA ILE A 162 8.09 -6.63 -20.47
C ILE A 162 9.53 -6.52 -21.02
N MET A 163 10.55 -6.66 -20.16
CA MET A 163 11.96 -6.66 -20.58
C MET A 163 12.33 -7.84 -21.48
N GLY A 164 11.56 -8.93 -21.47
CA GLY A 164 11.72 -10.05 -22.40
C GLY A 164 11.20 -9.78 -23.82
N LYS A 165 10.45 -8.68 -24.04
CA LYS A 165 9.87 -8.30 -25.34
C LYS A 165 10.38 -6.95 -25.87
N TYR A 166 10.42 -5.94 -25.00
CA TYR A 166 10.59 -4.53 -25.36
C TYR A 166 11.88 -3.94 -24.76
N LYS A 167 12.96 -4.74 -24.78
CA LYS A 167 14.21 -4.44 -24.06
C LYS A 167 14.83 -3.12 -24.50
N GLU A 168 14.98 -2.89 -25.80
CA GLU A 168 15.69 -1.70 -26.30
C GLU A 168 14.83 -0.44 -26.24
N GLU A 169 13.51 -0.54 -26.39
CA GLU A 169 12.58 0.57 -26.24
C GLU A 169 12.52 1.05 -24.79
N VAL A 170 12.42 0.11 -23.84
CA VAL A 170 12.41 0.42 -22.41
C VAL A 170 13.77 0.91 -21.92
N LEU A 171 14.89 0.35 -22.42
CA LEU A 171 16.23 0.88 -22.14
C LEU A 171 16.48 2.24 -22.81
N GLY A 172 15.87 2.54 -23.95
CA GLY A 172 15.88 3.86 -24.57
C GLY A 172 15.38 4.93 -23.60
N LEU A 173 14.27 4.67 -22.91
CA LEU A 173 13.73 5.57 -21.87
C LEU A 173 14.66 5.73 -20.63
N HIS A 174 15.60 4.80 -20.40
CA HIS A 174 16.58 4.88 -19.31
C HIS A 174 17.90 5.58 -19.70
N ARG A 175 18.29 5.55 -20.98
CA ARG A 175 19.61 6.04 -21.45
C ARG A 175 19.72 7.57 -21.47
N GLU A 176 18.60 8.29 -21.51
CA GLU A 176 18.58 9.76 -21.48
C GLU A 176 18.59 10.29 -20.03
N SER A 177 19.72 10.87 -19.60
CA SER A 177 19.95 11.39 -18.25
C SER A 177 19.20 12.71 -17.97
N ASP A 178 17.87 12.66 -17.94
CA ASP A 178 16.97 13.82 -17.84
C ASP A 178 16.80 14.34 -16.39
N TRP A 179 17.94 14.44 -15.70
CA TRP A 179 18.03 14.97 -14.34
C TRP A 179 17.83 16.49 -14.31
N GLY A 180 18.16 17.20 -15.39
CA GLY A 180 18.04 18.66 -15.50
C GLY A 180 16.61 19.16 -15.28
N VAL A 181 15.61 18.50 -15.87
CA VAL A 181 14.19 18.82 -15.62
C VAL A 181 13.82 18.61 -14.15
N THR A 182 14.29 17.52 -13.53
CA THR A 182 14.00 17.22 -12.11
C THR A 182 14.65 18.25 -11.16
N VAL A 183 15.91 18.64 -11.44
CA VAL A 183 16.62 19.69 -10.70
C VAL A 183 15.92 21.04 -10.83
N ALA A 184 15.59 21.45 -12.06
CA ALA A 184 14.91 22.72 -12.34
C ALA A 184 13.53 22.80 -11.67
N VAL A 185 12.75 21.71 -11.70
CA VAL A 185 11.46 21.62 -11.01
C VAL A 185 11.62 21.73 -9.50
N VAL A 186 12.50 20.93 -8.87
CA VAL A 186 12.70 20.98 -7.40
C VAL A 186 13.13 22.38 -6.96
N LEU A 187 14.13 22.97 -7.63
CA LEU A 187 14.57 24.34 -7.33
C LEU A 187 13.44 25.35 -7.51
N GLY A 188 12.67 25.25 -8.59
CA GLY A 188 11.53 26.12 -8.86
C GLY A 188 10.46 26.08 -7.77
N ILE A 189 10.03 24.88 -7.35
CA ILE A 189 9.00 24.73 -6.31
C ILE A 189 9.54 25.06 -4.90
N SER A 190 10.81 24.74 -4.60
CA SER A 190 11.46 25.13 -3.34
C SER A 190 11.59 26.66 -3.22
N PHE A 191 12.16 27.33 -4.23
CA PHE A 191 12.27 28.80 -4.21
C PHE A 191 10.90 29.48 -4.23
N GLY A 192 9.92 28.95 -4.98
CA GLY A 192 8.54 29.43 -4.97
C GLY A 192 7.89 29.33 -3.59
N GLN A 193 8.04 28.20 -2.91
CA GLN A 193 7.50 27.98 -1.56
C GLN A 193 8.12 28.95 -0.53
N ILE A 194 9.45 29.09 -0.54
CA ILE A 194 10.17 30.01 0.35
C ILE A 194 9.78 31.47 0.04
N PHE A 195 9.68 31.85 -1.23
CA PHE A 195 9.29 33.19 -1.65
C PHE A 195 7.88 33.56 -1.17
N ILE A 196 6.90 32.68 -1.36
CA ILE A 196 5.52 32.89 -0.90
C ILE A 196 5.48 32.94 0.63
N ALA A 197 6.08 31.97 1.32
CA ALA A 197 6.11 31.93 2.79
C ALA A 197 6.74 33.19 3.41
N LYS A 198 7.75 33.78 2.75
CA LYS A 198 8.42 35.02 3.17
C LYS A 198 7.66 36.30 2.79
N SER A 199 6.92 36.29 1.68
CA SER A 199 6.18 37.45 1.17
C SER A 199 4.78 37.61 1.75
N ILE A 200 4.24 36.55 2.37
CA ILE A 200 2.95 36.58 3.06
C ILE A 200 3.00 37.52 4.28
N SER A 201 2.29 38.64 4.19
CA SER A 201 2.19 39.63 5.26
C SER A 201 1.50 39.06 6.51
N PRO A 202 1.97 39.40 7.73
CA PRO A 202 1.22 39.15 8.97
C PRO A 202 -0.16 39.82 9.02
N ASN A 203 -0.45 40.77 8.13
CA ASN A 203 -1.76 41.40 8.02
C ASN A 203 -2.68 40.70 7.00
N ASN A 204 -2.21 39.65 6.31
CA ASN A 204 -3.05 38.85 5.42
C ASN A 204 -4.08 38.09 6.26
N GLY A 205 -5.37 38.25 5.94
CA GLY A 205 -6.45 37.53 6.60
C GLY A 205 -6.29 36.02 6.52
N PHE A 206 -6.83 35.30 7.51
CA PHE A 206 -6.74 33.84 7.61
C PHE A 206 -7.21 33.13 6.33
N LEU A 207 -8.29 33.60 5.70
CA LEU A 207 -8.84 33.03 4.47
C LEU A 207 -7.88 33.15 3.27
N LEU A 208 -7.10 34.24 3.16
CA LEU A 208 -6.12 34.40 2.09
C LEU A 208 -4.92 33.45 2.28
N ASN A 209 -4.46 33.29 3.52
CA ASN A 209 -3.44 32.28 3.85
C ASN A 209 -3.93 30.87 3.50
N LEU A 210 -5.17 30.53 3.88
CA LEU A 210 -5.77 29.23 3.63
C LEU A 210 -5.95 28.96 2.12
N LEU A 211 -6.32 29.97 1.32
CA LEU A 211 -6.43 29.87 -0.13
C LEU A 211 -5.07 29.67 -0.82
N LEU A 212 -4.03 30.39 -0.40
CA LEU A 212 -2.67 30.19 -0.92
C LEU A 212 -2.13 28.79 -0.54
N SER A 213 -2.45 28.33 0.67
CA SER A 213 -2.07 27.00 1.16
C SER A 213 -2.79 25.87 0.41
N SER A 214 -4.09 26.02 0.14
CA SER A 214 -4.85 24.98 -0.58
C SER A 214 -4.48 24.90 -2.06
N THR A 215 -4.08 26.01 -2.67
CA THR A 215 -3.72 26.06 -4.10
C THR A 215 -2.22 25.83 -4.33
N ILE A 216 -1.42 26.90 -4.41
CA ILE A 216 -0.01 26.85 -4.81
C ILE A 216 0.83 26.11 -3.76
N GLY A 217 0.56 26.34 -2.47
CA GLY A 217 1.28 25.71 -1.39
C GLY A 217 1.11 24.18 -1.35
N SER A 218 -0.11 23.68 -1.54
CA SER A 218 -0.38 22.23 -1.58
C SER A 218 0.26 21.57 -2.81
N PHE A 219 0.26 22.25 -3.97
CA PHE A 219 0.96 21.80 -5.18
C PHE A 219 2.48 21.69 -4.96
N PHE A 220 3.11 22.67 -4.30
CA PHE A 220 4.52 22.57 -3.94
C PHE A 220 4.79 21.47 -2.90
N CYS A 221 3.99 21.37 -1.83
CA CYS A 221 4.14 20.32 -0.81
C CYS A 221 3.95 18.90 -1.36
N PHE A 222 2.99 18.69 -2.28
CA PHE A 222 2.81 17.44 -3.01
C PHE A 222 3.97 17.17 -3.99
N GLY A 223 4.51 18.23 -4.60
CA GLY A 223 5.72 18.15 -5.42
C GLY A 223 6.93 17.67 -4.63
N PHE A 224 7.19 18.20 -3.43
CA PHE A 224 8.30 17.75 -2.58
C PHE A 224 8.18 16.27 -2.22
N GLN A 225 6.97 15.78 -1.97
CA GLN A 225 6.67 14.37 -1.71
C GLN A 225 6.96 13.51 -2.95
N SER A 226 6.32 13.83 -4.08
CA SER A 226 6.44 13.10 -5.35
C SER A 226 7.89 13.05 -5.84
N LEU A 227 8.61 14.17 -5.75
CA LEU A 227 9.98 14.27 -6.24
C LEU A 227 10.97 13.56 -5.30
N ASN A 228 10.71 13.46 -3.99
CA ASN A 228 11.50 12.57 -3.12
C ASN A 228 11.30 11.09 -3.48
N HIS A 229 10.05 10.67 -3.74
CA HIS A 229 9.74 9.30 -4.23
C HIS A 229 10.40 9.01 -5.60
N ILE A 230 10.43 9.97 -6.51
CA ILE A 230 11.14 9.81 -7.80
C ILE A 230 12.66 9.78 -7.59
N LEU A 231 13.20 10.65 -6.72
CA LEU A 231 14.64 10.75 -6.48
C LEU A 231 15.23 9.49 -5.85
N MET A 232 14.56 8.83 -4.88
CA MET A 232 15.13 7.63 -4.26
C MET A 232 15.50 6.56 -5.29
N HIS A 233 14.63 6.33 -6.29
CA HIS A 233 14.84 5.37 -7.38
C HIS A 233 15.74 5.89 -8.50
N SER A 234 15.91 7.22 -8.61
CA SER A 234 16.70 7.85 -9.68
C SER A 234 18.16 7.43 -9.69
N THR A 235 18.69 7.26 -10.91
CA THR A 235 20.11 7.03 -11.23
C THR A 235 21.02 8.25 -10.99
N MET A 236 20.44 9.40 -10.60
CA MET A 236 21.17 10.62 -10.29
C MET A 236 22.29 10.38 -9.25
N PRO A 237 23.53 10.89 -9.49
CA PRO A 237 24.65 10.76 -8.56
C PRO A 237 24.31 11.21 -7.14
N TYR A 238 24.78 10.45 -6.15
CA TYR A 238 24.47 10.65 -4.74
C TYR A 238 24.72 12.09 -4.25
N HIS A 239 25.83 12.71 -4.68
CA HIS A 239 26.20 14.08 -4.31
C HIS A 239 25.28 15.17 -4.89
N LEU A 240 24.50 14.87 -5.95
CA LEU A 240 23.43 15.75 -6.46
C LEU A 240 22.08 15.39 -5.85
N LYS A 241 21.80 14.08 -5.73
CA LYS A 241 20.53 13.54 -5.21
C LYS A 241 20.25 13.96 -3.77
N MET A 242 21.22 13.78 -2.86
CA MET A 242 20.97 13.99 -1.43
C MET A 242 20.66 15.46 -1.09
N PRO A 243 21.42 16.48 -1.55
CA PRO A 243 21.09 17.88 -1.27
C PRO A 243 19.77 18.31 -1.91
N LEU A 244 19.44 17.79 -3.11
CA LEU A 244 18.21 18.13 -3.82
C LEU A 244 16.97 17.57 -3.11
N ALA A 245 17.02 16.31 -2.67
CA ALA A 245 15.95 15.65 -1.92
C ALA A 245 15.73 16.32 -0.54
N LEU A 246 16.83 16.66 0.15
CA LEU A 246 16.81 17.39 1.42
C LEU A 246 16.24 18.80 1.26
N LEU A 247 16.63 19.55 0.23
CA LEU A 247 16.08 20.89 -0.07
C LEU A 247 14.57 20.84 -0.37
N ALA A 248 14.12 19.83 -1.11
CA ALA A 248 12.70 19.60 -1.35
C ALA A 248 11.95 19.37 -0.03
N SER A 249 12.42 18.44 0.81
CA SER A 249 11.75 18.15 2.09
C SER A 249 11.81 19.32 3.07
N ALA A 250 12.92 20.06 3.13
CA ALA A 250 13.10 21.23 4.00
C ALA A 250 12.13 22.39 3.69
N CYS A 251 11.51 22.41 2.51
CA CYS A 251 10.46 23.36 2.15
C CYS A 251 9.05 22.90 2.57
N SER A 252 8.95 21.75 3.24
CA SER A 252 7.72 21.09 3.69
C SER A 252 7.70 20.95 5.23
N PRO A 253 6.52 20.94 5.87
CA PRO A 253 6.39 20.48 7.26
C PRO A 253 6.36 18.94 7.40
N MET A 254 6.50 18.20 6.29
CA MET A 254 6.37 16.73 6.23
C MET A 254 7.73 16.05 5.98
N PRO A 255 8.05 14.93 6.67
CA PRO A 255 9.38 14.31 6.68
C PRO A 255 9.66 13.41 5.47
N TRP A 256 9.65 13.99 4.27
CA TRP A 256 9.80 13.25 3.01
C TRP A 256 11.24 12.75 2.76
N PHE A 257 12.26 13.46 3.24
CA PHE A 257 13.65 13.05 3.05
C PHE A 257 13.98 11.82 3.91
N SER A 258 13.53 11.76 5.17
CA SER A 258 13.62 10.52 5.94
C SER A 258 12.81 9.40 5.28
N TYR A 259 11.52 9.63 4.98
CA TYR A 259 10.66 8.53 4.56
C TYR A 259 11.12 7.85 3.26
N TYR A 260 11.43 8.64 2.23
CA TYR A 260 11.81 8.12 0.93
C TYR A 260 13.31 7.78 0.81
N ILE A 261 14.21 8.61 1.35
CA ILE A 261 15.65 8.48 1.08
C ILE A 261 16.36 7.58 2.09
N ALA A 262 15.94 7.55 3.37
CA ALA A 262 16.50 6.64 4.36
C ALA A 262 15.92 5.21 4.29
N GLY A 263 15.01 4.95 3.33
CA GLY A 263 14.57 3.61 2.97
C GLY A 263 13.33 3.09 3.71
N GLY A 264 12.57 3.94 4.41
CA GLY A 264 11.26 3.59 4.98
C GLY A 264 10.31 3.07 3.89
N HIS A 265 10.02 3.94 2.94
CA HIS A 265 9.21 3.66 1.74
C HIS A 265 9.70 2.44 0.94
N GLN A 266 11.02 2.19 0.90
CA GLN A 266 11.55 1.00 0.20
C GLN A 266 11.14 -0.29 0.92
N ARG A 267 11.19 -0.33 2.26
CA ARG A 267 10.75 -1.50 3.02
C ARG A 267 9.25 -1.72 2.92
N HIS A 268 8.46 -0.64 2.92
CA HIS A 268 7.03 -0.71 2.61
C HIS A 268 6.81 -1.39 1.25
N HIS A 269 7.42 -0.90 0.16
CA HIS A 269 7.23 -1.51 -1.17
C HIS A 269 7.68 -2.97 -1.27
N MET A 270 8.76 -3.38 -0.60
CA MET A 270 9.20 -4.78 -0.57
C MET A 270 8.22 -5.67 0.18
N ASN A 271 7.63 -5.17 1.27
CA ASN A 271 6.77 -5.95 2.16
C ASN A 271 5.27 -5.78 1.91
N ALA A 272 4.84 -4.84 1.05
CA ALA A 272 3.44 -4.53 0.79
C ALA A 272 2.64 -5.79 0.44
N GLY A 273 1.75 -6.18 1.37
CA GLY A 273 0.91 -7.38 1.32
C GLY A 273 1.38 -8.55 2.19
N SER A 274 2.43 -8.37 3.00
CA SER A 274 2.86 -9.33 4.03
C SER A 274 2.63 -8.78 5.45
N GLU A 275 2.69 -9.69 6.42
CA GLU A 275 2.66 -9.38 7.86
C GLU A 275 3.96 -8.68 8.36
N THR A 276 4.92 -8.38 7.48
CA THR A 276 6.17 -7.67 7.81
C THR A 276 6.18 -6.20 7.34
N ASP A 277 5.05 -5.69 6.85
CA ASP A 277 4.88 -4.30 6.44
C ASP A 277 4.61 -3.37 7.64
N ILE A 278 5.70 -2.91 8.27
CA ILE A 278 5.68 -2.04 9.46
C ILE A 278 4.92 -0.72 9.20
N ASP A 279 5.07 -0.14 8.01
CA ASP A 279 4.43 1.14 7.68
C ASP A 279 2.93 0.96 7.46
N ARG A 280 2.45 -0.22 7.04
CA ARG A 280 1.02 -0.46 6.95
C ARG A 280 0.34 -0.32 8.31
N GLU A 281 0.82 -1.04 9.32
CA GLU A 281 0.19 -1.03 10.66
C GLU A 281 0.40 0.30 11.40
N ALA A 282 1.52 0.98 11.18
CA ALA A 282 1.82 2.24 11.87
C ALA A 282 1.27 3.50 11.18
N LEU A 283 1.25 3.52 9.84
CA LEU A 283 1.00 4.72 9.03
C LEU A 283 -0.17 4.55 8.04
N PHE A 284 -0.14 3.56 7.14
CA PHE A 284 -1.09 3.54 6.01
C PHE A 284 -2.52 3.12 6.37
N TRP A 285 -2.74 2.46 7.52
CA TRP A 285 -4.08 2.16 8.04
C TRP A 285 -5.00 3.41 8.13
N ILE A 286 -4.42 4.61 8.23
CA ILE A 286 -5.10 5.92 8.18
C ILE A 286 -6.08 6.01 7.01
N TRP A 287 -5.72 5.44 5.85
CA TRP A 287 -6.52 5.48 4.63
C TRP A 287 -7.38 4.22 4.41
N GLU A 288 -7.21 3.14 5.18
CA GLU A 288 -8.10 1.97 5.10
C GLU A 288 -9.51 2.27 5.62
N LYS A 289 -9.63 3.07 6.69
CA LYS A 289 -10.87 3.22 7.48
C LYS A 289 -10.86 4.49 8.34
N VAL A 290 -12.04 4.88 8.84
CA VAL A 290 -12.14 5.76 10.02
C VAL A 290 -11.99 4.89 11.28
N PRO A 291 -11.18 5.27 12.29
CA PRO A 291 -10.86 4.39 13.43
C PRO A 291 -12.04 4.03 14.34
N HIS A 292 -13.08 4.87 14.39
CA HIS A 292 -14.14 4.76 15.40
C HIS A 292 -15.54 4.85 14.76
N GLU A 293 -16.39 3.84 14.98
CA GLU A 293 -17.68 3.67 14.28
C GLU A 293 -18.62 4.88 14.37
N LYS A 294 -18.66 5.60 15.50
CA LYS A 294 -19.48 6.82 15.64
C LYS A 294 -19.03 7.96 14.72
N LEU A 295 -17.78 7.96 14.27
CA LEU A 295 -17.22 8.90 13.29
C LEU A 295 -17.27 8.36 11.85
N ASP A 296 -17.74 7.12 11.64
CA ASP A 296 -17.83 6.50 10.32
C ASP A 296 -19.09 6.98 9.57
N ASN A 297 -19.00 8.23 9.15
CA ASN A 297 -19.97 9.04 8.42
C ASN A 297 -19.20 10.16 7.68
N PRO A 298 -19.80 10.87 6.70
CA PRO A 298 -19.07 11.83 5.87
C PRO A 298 -18.36 12.96 6.65
N PHE A 299 -18.96 13.46 7.73
CA PHE A 299 -18.35 14.49 8.58
C PHE A 299 -17.14 13.93 9.36
N GLY A 300 -17.32 12.81 10.05
CA GLY A 300 -16.25 12.17 10.80
C GLY A 300 -15.12 11.61 9.92
N ALA A 301 -15.43 11.26 8.67
CA ALA A 301 -14.48 10.89 7.63
C ALA A 301 -13.58 12.07 7.22
N VAL A 302 -14.17 13.23 6.90
CA VAL A 302 -13.40 14.46 6.60
C VAL A 302 -12.63 14.95 7.83
N LEU A 303 -13.20 14.84 9.04
CA LEU A 303 -12.54 15.16 10.30
C LEU A 303 -11.32 14.25 10.56
N TRP A 304 -11.45 12.94 10.32
CA TRP A 304 -10.35 12.00 10.45
C TRP A 304 -9.20 12.32 9.50
N LEU A 305 -9.49 12.50 8.20
CA LEU A 305 -8.49 12.91 7.20
C LEU A 305 -7.82 14.23 7.57
N SER A 306 -8.60 15.21 8.03
CA SER A 306 -8.07 16.51 8.42
C SER A 306 -7.17 16.43 9.66
N THR A 307 -7.47 15.52 10.58
CA THR A 307 -6.63 15.24 11.76
C THR A 307 -5.34 14.54 11.33
N ALA A 308 -5.44 13.47 10.53
CA ALA A 308 -4.29 12.73 10.02
C ALA A 308 -3.36 13.60 9.16
N ALA A 309 -3.91 14.46 8.31
CA ALA A 309 -3.16 15.39 7.48
C ALA A 309 -2.33 16.42 8.27
N LEU A 310 -2.81 16.85 9.45
CA LEU A 310 -2.09 17.75 10.35
C LEU A 310 -1.05 17.02 11.21
N PHE A 311 -1.34 15.79 11.62
CA PHE A 311 -0.50 15.02 12.56
C PHE A 311 0.34 13.91 11.90
N LEU A 312 0.41 13.85 10.57
CA LEU A 312 1.21 12.86 9.83
C LEU A 312 2.68 12.77 10.29
N PRO A 313 3.41 13.86 10.62
CA PRO A 313 4.77 13.76 11.13
C PRO A 313 4.86 12.97 12.44
N LEU A 314 3.82 13.01 13.29
CA LEU A 314 3.73 12.20 14.51
C LEU A 314 3.38 10.74 14.21
N ALA A 315 2.54 10.49 13.19
CA ALA A 315 2.25 9.13 12.71
C ALA A 315 3.49 8.47 12.08
N TYR A 316 4.31 9.22 11.33
CA TYR A 316 5.61 8.72 10.86
C TYR A 316 6.59 8.51 12.01
N MET A 317 6.63 9.39 13.01
CA MET A 317 7.43 9.16 14.21
C MET A 317 7.02 7.86 14.94
N TYR A 318 5.73 7.51 14.94
CA TYR A 318 5.26 6.21 15.44
C TYR A 318 5.73 5.03 14.56
N SER A 319 5.68 5.13 13.22
CA SER A 319 6.33 4.15 12.32
C SER A 319 7.81 3.99 12.65
N MET A 320 8.56 5.08 12.82
CA MET A 320 9.98 5.00 13.18
C MET A 320 10.21 4.28 14.52
N PHE A 321 9.39 4.52 15.55
CA PHE A 321 9.52 3.79 16.82
C PHE A 321 9.19 2.29 16.67
N THR A 322 8.19 1.92 15.88
CA THR A 322 7.90 0.52 15.53
C THR A 322 9.06 -0.10 14.74
N CYS A 323 9.67 0.65 13.81
CA CYS A 323 10.88 0.24 13.11
C CYS A 323 12.10 0.08 14.04
N ALA A 324 12.22 0.88 15.11
CA ALA A 324 13.29 0.72 16.09
C ALA A 324 13.25 -0.65 16.79
N TYR A 325 12.05 -1.17 17.05
CA TYR A 325 11.83 -2.50 17.64
C TYR A 325 12.23 -3.63 16.67
N TYR A 326 11.76 -3.59 15.42
CA TYR A 326 12.01 -4.67 14.44
C TYR A 326 13.36 -4.57 13.72
N ASN A 327 13.88 -3.37 13.47
CA ASN A 327 15.13 -3.14 12.73
C ASN A 327 15.85 -1.85 13.16
N TRP A 328 16.50 -1.91 14.33
CA TRP A 328 17.35 -0.84 14.86
C TRP A 328 18.43 -0.31 13.91
N LYS A 329 18.93 -1.12 12.96
CA LYS A 329 19.91 -0.67 11.97
C LYS A 329 19.28 0.31 10.98
N ALA A 330 18.10 -0.01 10.45
CA ALA A 330 17.37 0.85 9.53
C ALA A 330 16.83 2.11 10.22
N ASN A 331 16.20 1.94 11.40
CA ASN A 331 15.66 3.06 12.18
C ASN A 331 16.71 4.16 12.46
N LYS A 332 17.97 3.81 12.77
CA LYS A 332 19.02 4.81 12.99
C LYS A 332 19.32 5.66 11.74
N VAL A 333 19.18 5.10 10.54
CA VAL A 333 19.37 5.86 9.29
C VAL A 333 18.23 6.86 9.12
N GLU A 334 16.99 6.41 9.29
CA GLU A 334 15.79 7.27 9.27
C GLU A 334 15.85 8.36 10.34
N MET A 335 16.07 8.01 11.60
CA MET A 335 16.17 8.99 12.69
C MET A 335 17.26 10.05 12.41
N THR A 336 18.38 9.66 11.78
CA THR A 336 19.41 10.62 11.34
C THR A 336 18.91 11.55 10.23
N HIS A 337 18.18 11.03 9.23
CA HIS A 337 17.60 11.85 8.16
C HIS A 337 16.46 12.74 8.66
N PHE A 338 15.61 12.24 9.56
CA PHE A 338 14.52 12.97 10.20
C PHE A 338 15.03 14.14 11.06
N ILE A 339 16.09 13.92 11.84
CA ILE A 339 16.75 15.00 12.59
C ILE A 339 17.38 16.01 11.61
N THR A 340 18.06 15.53 10.55
CA THR A 340 18.69 16.40 9.55
C THR A 340 17.66 17.28 8.83
N GLU A 341 16.57 16.71 8.33
CA GLU A 341 15.52 17.48 7.66
C GLU A 341 14.77 18.38 8.63
N SER A 342 14.49 17.95 9.88
CA SER A 342 13.87 18.82 10.89
C SER A 342 14.69 20.07 11.19
N VAL A 343 16.03 19.93 11.23
CA VAL A 343 16.95 21.08 11.35
C VAL A 343 16.89 21.95 10.09
N CYS A 344 16.92 21.36 8.89
CA CYS A 344 16.83 22.12 7.64
C CYS A 344 15.49 22.86 7.47
N THR A 345 14.35 22.23 7.77
CA THR A 345 13.02 22.86 7.79
C THR A 345 12.97 24.00 8.80
N SER A 346 13.57 23.84 9.98
CA SER A 346 13.68 24.90 10.99
C SER A 346 14.50 26.10 10.48
N VAL A 347 15.59 25.85 9.75
CA VAL A 347 16.41 26.90 9.12
C VAL A 347 15.67 27.60 7.97
N VAL A 348 14.94 26.85 7.13
CA VAL A 348 14.09 27.43 6.07
C VAL A 348 12.99 28.31 6.67
N PHE A 349 12.31 27.84 7.72
CA PHE A 349 11.29 28.61 8.43
C PHE A 349 11.87 29.88 9.11
N TYR A 350 13.08 29.80 9.67
CA TYR A 350 13.80 30.96 10.17
C TYR A 350 14.06 32.01 9.07
N TYR A 351 14.51 31.60 7.88
CA TYR A 351 14.71 32.53 6.75
C TYR A 351 13.42 33.07 6.11
N CYS A 352 12.28 32.41 6.34
CA CYS A 352 10.94 32.96 6.09
C CYS A 352 10.52 34.00 7.15
N GLY A 353 11.28 34.15 8.24
CA GLY A 353 11.16 35.23 9.21
C GLY A 353 10.27 34.92 10.42
N CYS A 354 10.08 33.64 10.76
CA CYS A 354 9.35 33.16 11.95
C CYS A 354 7.95 33.76 12.19
N ARG A 355 7.25 34.21 11.13
CA ARG A 355 5.92 34.82 11.24
C ARG A 355 4.83 33.76 11.31
N TRP A 356 3.80 34.03 12.13
CA TRP A 356 2.64 33.14 12.24
C TRP A 356 1.94 32.90 10.89
N SER A 357 1.92 33.91 10.02
CA SER A 357 1.33 33.82 8.69
C SER A 357 2.11 32.85 7.79
N SER A 358 3.45 32.91 7.84
CA SER A 358 4.35 31.93 7.22
C SER A 358 4.17 30.52 7.81
N SER A 359 3.98 30.39 9.13
CA SER A 359 3.71 29.11 9.79
C SER A 359 2.40 28.48 9.31
N LEU A 360 1.30 29.25 9.32
CA LEU A 360 0.00 28.76 8.85
C LEU A 360 0.07 28.40 7.37
N TYR A 361 0.74 29.21 6.54
CA TYR A 361 0.93 28.90 5.13
C TYR A 361 1.62 27.55 4.93
N LEU A 362 2.79 27.33 5.55
CA LEU A 362 3.54 26.08 5.38
C LEU A 362 2.80 24.86 5.96
N VAL A 363 2.22 24.98 7.16
CA VAL A 363 1.50 23.88 7.83
C VAL A 363 0.25 23.48 7.05
N PHE A 364 -0.58 24.44 6.62
CA PHE A 364 -1.75 24.11 5.80
C PHE A 364 -1.38 23.65 4.39
N SER A 365 -0.27 24.13 3.81
CA SER A 365 0.25 23.60 2.53
C SER A 365 0.53 22.10 2.61
N GLY A 366 1.25 21.68 3.66
CA GLY A 366 1.47 20.27 3.97
C GLY A 366 0.15 19.52 4.16
N ALA A 367 -0.72 20.01 5.03
CA ALA A 367 -1.99 19.35 5.31
C ALA A 367 -2.89 19.20 4.06
N PHE A 368 -2.99 20.22 3.20
CA PHE A 368 -3.75 20.14 1.95
C PHE A 368 -3.13 19.17 0.93
N SER A 369 -1.80 19.02 0.91
CA SER A 369 -1.14 17.96 0.12
C SER A 369 -1.44 16.54 0.64
N MET A 370 -1.86 16.41 1.90
CA MET A 370 -2.32 15.17 2.54
C MET A 370 -3.85 14.96 2.50
N GLY A 371 -4.62 15.88 1.89
CA GLY A 371 -6.07 15.76 1.79
C GLY A 371 -6.89 16.45 2.90
N PHE A 372 -6.29 17.37 3.67
CA PHE A 372 -6.99 18.19 4.67
C PHE A 372 -8.29 18.81 4.12
N LEU A 373 -9.38 18.77 4.90
CA LEU A 373 -10.74 19.17 4.51
C LEU A 373 -11.30 18.46 3.25
N GLY A 374 -10.75 17.30 2.88
CA GLY A 374 -11.16 16.58 1.66
C GLY A 374 -10.56 17.17 0.38
N HIS A 375 -9.33 17.66 0.44
CA HIS A 375 -8.63 18.27 -0.70
C HIS A 375 -8.19 17.23 -1.75
N PRO A 376 -8.24 17.53 -3.08
CA PRO A 376 -8.01 16.54 -4.14
C PRO A 376 -6.71 15.73 -4.11
N TYR A 377 -5.62 16.23 -3.51
CA TYR A 377 -4.39 15.43 -3.35
C TYR A 377 -4.58 14.16 -2.51
N LEU A 378 -5.65 14.08 -1.71
CA LEU A 378 -6.13 12.83 -1.10
C LEU A 378 -6.20 11.66 -2.11
N GLY A 379 -6.54 11.95 -3.38
CA GLY A 379 -6.63 10.94 -4.43
C GLY A 379 -5.34 10.14 -4.64
N PHE A 380 -4.16 10.75 -4.51
CA PHE A 380 -2.90 10.02 -4.57
C PHE A 380 -2.81 8.99 -3.43
N TRP A 381 -3.06 9.44 -2.19
CA TRP A 381 -2.99 8.64 -0.97
C TRP A 381 -4.01 7.50 -0.91
N LEU A 382 -5.10 7.60 -1.69
CA LEU A 382 -6.13 6.58 -1.86
C LEU A 382 -5.90 5.65 -3.07
N LEU A 383 -5.04 6.01 -4.04
CA LEU A 383 -4.70 5.17 -5.21
C LEU A 383 -3.48 4.29 -4.96
N GLN A 384 -2.47 4.82 -4.28
CA GLN A 384 -1.29 4.06 -3.90
C GLN A 384 -1.71 2.79 -3.13
N HIS A 385 -1.18 1.63 -3.53
CA HIS A 385 -1.45 0.32 -2.91
C HIS A 385 -2.94 -0.07 -2.80
N LEU A 386 -3.84 0.56 -3.55
CA LEU A 386 -5.24 0.12 -3.61
C LEU A 386 -5.31 -1.24 -4.32
N CYS A 387 -5.65 -2.26 -3.54
CA CYS A 387 -5.78 -3.62 -4.05
C CYS A 387 -7.11 -3.83 -4.78
N VAL A 388 -7.06 -4.42 -5.98
CA VAL A 388 -8.27 -4.76 -6.77
C VAL A 388 -8.31 -6.24 -7.09
N TYR A 389 -9.32 -6.94 -6.57
CA TYR A 389 -9.54 -8.37 -6.80
C TYR A 389 -10.32 -8.63 -8.09
N ASP A 390 -9.90 -9.61 -8.90
CA ASP A 390 -10.59 -9.96 -10.16
C ASP A 390 -11.94 -10.67 -9.98
N GLY A 391 -12.27 -11.06 -8.74
CA GLY A 391 -13.51 -11.72 -8.36
C GLY A 391 -13.59 -13.21 -8.71
N LYS A 392 -12.56 -13.80 -9.33
CA LYS A 392 -12.45 -15.24 -9.64
C LYS A 392 -11.60 -15.99 -8.62
N SER A 393 -10.53 -15.34 -8.15
CA SER A 393 -9.66 -15.87 -7.10
C SER A 393 -9.01 -14.72 -6.31
N PRO A 394 -8.89 -14.81 -4.99
CA PRO A 394 -8.16 -13.81 -4.22
C PRO A 394 -6.64 -13.87 -4.42
N ILE A 395 -6.15 -14.99 -4.96
CA ILE A 395 -4.77 -15.16 -5.45
C ILE A 395 -4.57 -14.38 -6.78
N HIS A 396 -5.61 -13.74 -7.31
CA HIS A 396 -5.61 -12.93 -8.53
C HIS A 396 -6.07 -11.50 -8.21
N ALA A 397 -5.37 -10.88 -7.27
CA ALA A 397 -5.45 -9.45 -7.02
C ALA A 397 -4.41 -8.68 -7.84
N GLN A 398 -4.76 -7.44 -8.19
CA GLN A 398 -3.84 -6.42 -8.65
C GLN A 398 -3.49 -5.53 -7.43
N PRO A 399 -2.23 -5.49 -6.97
CA PRO A 399 -1.87 -4.90 -5.67
C PRO A 399 -1.74 -3.38 -5.66
N THR A 400 -1.84 -2.72 -6.81
CA THR A 400 -1.92 -1.25 -6.91
C THR A 400 -2.49 -0.82 -8.27
N VAL A 401 -2.98 0.41 -8.40
CA VAL A 401 -3.65 0.93 -9.61
C VAL A 401 -2.99 2.19 -10.16
N SER A 402 -3.18 2.45 -11.45
CA SER A 402 -2.85 3.73 -12.09
C SER A 402 -4.10 4.61 -12.27
N TYR A 403 -3.88 5.90 -12.49
CA TYR A 403 -4.90 6.87 -12.88
C TYR A 403 -4.87 7.13 -14.38
N TYR A 404 -5.94 6.77 -15.09
CA TYR A 404 -6.13 7.04 -16.52
C TYR A 404 -7.32 7.98 -16.77
N GLY A 405 -7.46 9.01 -15.93
CA GLY A 405 -8.44 10.08 -16.13
C GLY A 405 -7.87 11.22 -16.99
N ASN A 406 -7.87 12.45 -16.46
CA ASN A 406 -7.37 13.62 -17.17
C ASN A 406 -5.83 13.70 -17.09
N ASP A 407 -5.14 13.76 -18.22
CA ASP A 407 -3.68 13.85 -18.26
C ASP A 407 -3.11 15.10 -17.57
N LEU A 408 -3.87 16.19 -17.46
CA LEU A 408 -3.48 17.35 -16.65
C LEU A 408 -3.26 16.97 -15.17
N TRP A 409 -4.05 16.02 -14.64
CA TRP A 409 -3.84 15.49 -13.29
C TRP A 409 -2.55 14.67 -13.21
N ASN A 410 -2.24 13.86 -14.24
CA ASN A 410 -0.95 13.16 -14.32
C ASN A 410 0.22 14.16 -14.35
N TYR A 411 0.22 15.15 -15.25
CA TYR A 411 1.29 16.14 -15.36
C TYR A 411 1.49 16.99 -14.09
N LEU A 412 0.41 17.48 -13.46
CA LEU A 412 0.48 18.24 -12.21
C LEU A 412 0.92 17.40 -10.99
N ASN A 413 0.94 16.08 -11.13
CA ASN A 413 1.40 15.13 -10.11
C ASN A 413 2.69 14.43 -10.56
N TYR A 414 3.46 15.04 -11.48
CA TYR A 414 4.75 14.52 -11.94
C TYR A 414 4.65 13.07 -12.48
N ASN A 415 3.51 12.74 -13.09
CA ASN A 415 3.10 11.40 -13.54
C ASN A 415 3.13 10.29 -12.47
N ILE A 416 3.28 10.59 -11.18
CA ILE A 416 3.36 9.56 -10.12
C ILE A 416 2.06 8.77 -9.95
N LEU A 417 0.96 9.30 -10.49
CA LEU A 417 -0.36 8.65 -10.59
C LEU A 417 -0.42 7.58 -11.70
N LEU A 418 0.54 7.54 -12.63
CA LEU A 418 0.83 6.37 -13.47
C LEU A 418 1.61 5.33 -12.64
N HIS A 419 1.01 4.94 -11.53
CA HIS A 419 1.70 4.33 -10.40
C HIS A 419 2.10 2.87 -10.67
N VAL A 420 1.31 2.11 -11.47
CA VAL A 420 1.74 0.79 -11.95
C VAL A 420 2.93 0.90 -12.90
N GLU A 421 2.89 1.82 -13.87
CA GLU A 421 4.00 2.11 -14.78
C GLU A 421 5.27 2.51 -14.00
N HIS A 422 5.13 3.37 -12.99
CA HIS A 422 6.23 3.78 -12.10
C HIS A 422 6.80 2.58 -11.32
N HIS A 423 6.01 1.74 -10.65
CA HIS A 423 6.57 0.61 -9.92
C HIS A 423 7.06 -0.54 -10.81
N ASP A 424 6.50 -0.70 -12.02
CA ASP A 424 7.06 -1.56 -13.05
C ASP A 424 8.47 -1.10 -13.46
N PHE A 425 8.76 0.21 -13.57
CA PHE A 425 10.06 0.73 -14.03
C PHE A 425 10.50 2.05 -13.37
N SER A 426 10.68 2.07 -12.05
CA SER A 426 10.88 3.31 -11.26
C SER A 426 12.20 4.06 -11.51
N LYS A 427 13.09 3.52 -12.35
CA LYS A 427 14.32 4.19 -12.83
C LYS A 427 14.10 5.05 -14.09
N ILE A 428 12.94 4.98 -14.74
CA ILE A 428 12.60 5.81 -15.90
C ILE A 428 12.28 7.25 -15.44
N PRO A 429 12.76 8.30 -16.13
CA PRO A 429 12.40 9.68 -15.80
C PRO A 429 10.89 9.88 -15.78
N TRP A 430 10.39 10.50 -14.72
CA TRP A 430 8.96 10.66 -14.43
C TRP A 430 8.14 11.26 -15.59
N HIS A 431 8.70 12.25 -16.30
CA HIS A 431 8.05 12.88 -17.45
C HIS A 431 8.01 11.97 -18.70
N LYS A 432 8.75 10.85 -18.72
CA LYS A 432 8.78 9.84 -19.80
C LYS A 432 8.00 8.55 -19.48
N VAL A 433 7.65 8.31 -18.21
CA VAL A 433 7.01 7.06 -17.73
C VAL A 433 5.75 6.66 -18.50
N HIS A 434 4.97 7.65 -18.97
CA HIS A 434 3.76 7.45 -19.79
C HIS A 434 4.00 6.68 -21.10
N ASN A 435 5.23 6.64 -21.61
CA ASN A 435 5.56 5.90 -22.83
C ASN A 435 5.56 4.38 -22.66
N LEU A 436 5.67 3.86 -21.42
CA LEU A 436 5.55 2.42 -21.15
C LEU A 436 4.23 1.84 -21.66
N ARG A 437 3.13 2.58 -21.47
CA ARG A 437 1.79 2.19 -21.95
C ARG A 437 1.66 2.24 -23.48
N ARG A 438 2.54 2.96 -24.18
CA ARG A 438 2.64 2.97 -25.66
C ARG A 438 3.53 1.84 -26.19
N ILE A 439 4.59 1.49 -25.47
CA ILE A 439 5.55 0.43 -25.83
C ILE A 439 4.96 -0.96 -25.58
N ALA A 440 4.39 -1.19 -24.40
CA ALA A 440 3.92 -2.50 -23.94
C ALA A 440 2.41 -2.50 -23.61
N PRO A 441 1.52 -2.07 -24.54
CA PRO A 441 0.13 -1.78 -24.25
C PRO A 441 -0.66 -2.98 -23.70
N GLU A 442 -0.31 -4.22 -24.05
CA GLU A 442 -1.01 -5.41 -23.58
C GLU A 442 -0.83 -5.68 -22.08
N TYR A 443 0.20 -5.10 -21.46
CA TYR A 443 0.49 -5.20 -20.02
C TYR A 443 -0.28 -4.17 -19.18
N TYR A 444 -0.81 -3.11 -19.79
CA TYR A 444 -1.48 -2.00 -19.10
C TYR A 444 -2.97 -1.91 -19.43
N THR A 445 -3.36 -2.17 -20.69
CA THR A 445 -4.78 -2.08 -21.15
C THR A 445 -5.74 -3.04 -20.45
N LYS A 446 -5.25 -4.13 -19.86
CA LYS A 446 -6.05 -5.15 -19.16
C LYS A 446 -6.15 -4.93 -17.65
N LEU A 447 -5.44 -3.94 -17.11
CA LEU A 447 -5.43 -3.65 -15.68
C LEU A 447 -6.68 -2.90 -15.23
N LYS A 448 -6.89 -2.88 -13.92
CA LYS A 448 -7.78 -1.97 -13.23
C LYS A 448 -7.06 -0.64 -12.98
N TYR A 449 -7.80 0.44 -13.15
CA TYR A 449 -7.32 1.82 -13.06
C TYR A 449 -8.50 2.70 -12.68
N SER A 450 -8.25 3.80 -11.98
CA SER A 450 -9.31 4.79 -11.74
C SER A 450 -9.26 5.92 -12.77
N THR A 451 -10.40 6.56 -13.00
CA THR A 451 -10.55 7.69 -13.93
C THR A 451 -10.92 9.00 -13.24
N SER A 452 -11.35 8.95 -11.98
CA SER A 452 -11.84 10.13 -11.25
C SER A 452 -11.36 10.14 -9.80
N ILE A 453 -10.42 11.06 -9.53
CA ILE A 453 -10.00 11.42 -8.16
C ILE A 453 -11.21 11.79 -7.29
N LEU A 454 -12.19 12.50 -7.86
CA LEU A 454 -13.39 12.90 -7.13
C LEU A 454 -14.30 11.71 -6.78
N GLU A 455 -14.43 10.69 -7.65
CA GLU A 455 -15.21 9.49 -7.31
C GLU A 455 -14.50 8.63 -6.26
N LEU A 456 -13.19 8.48 -6.34
CA LEU A 456 -12.40 7.78 -5.32
C LEU A 456 -12.55 8.42 -3.94
N MET A 457 -12.49 9.76 -3.88
CA MET A 457 -12.71 10.53 -2.65
C MET A 457 -14.15 10.46 -2.15
N ARG A 458 -15.15 10.53 -3.05
CA ARG A 458 -16.57 10.34 -2.72
C ARG A 458 -16.79 8.94 -2.13
N PHE A 459 -16.31 7.90 -2.82
CA PHE A 459 -16.37 6.52 -2.35
C PHE A 459 -15.77 6.39 -0.96
N TRP A 460 -14.58 6.95 -0.70
CA TRP A 460 -13.98 6.89 0.62
C TRP A 460 -14.78 7.67 1.68
N ILE A 461 -15.18 8.91 1.41
CA ILE A 461 -15.89 9.78 2.38
C ILE A 461 -17.26 9.21 2.75
N PHE A 462 -18.02 8.69 1.79
CA PHE A 462 -19.40 8.22 1.99
C PHE A 462 -19.52 6.72 2.33
N SER A 463 -18.50 5.88 2.05
CA SER A 463 -18.48 4.47 2.49
C SER A 463 -18.28 4.30 3.99
N LYS A 464 -18.58 3.09 4.47
CA LYS A 464 -18.52 2.68 5.89
C LYS A 464 -17.73 1.39 6.12
N GLY A 465 -17.16 1.25 7.32
CA GLY A 465 -16.33 0.11 7.74
C GLY A 465 -14.89 0.22 7.26
N LYS A 466 -14.30 -0.90 6.82
CA LYS A 466 -13.12 -0.83 5.94
C LYS A 466 -13.58 -0.29 4.59
N LYS A 467 -12.94 0.79 4.15
CA LYS A 467 -13.30 1.55 2.94
C LYS A 467 -12.49 1.09 1.74
N MET A 468 -11.22 0.77 1.95
CA MET A 468 -10.30 0.26 0.94
C MET A 468 -9.48 -0.90 1.51
N ASP A 469 -9.04 -1.80 0.63
CA ASP A 469 -8.00 -2.76 0.95
C ASP A 469 -6.66 -2.17 0.49
N PHE A 470 -5.83 -1.80 1.46
CA PHE A 470 -4.51 -1.23 1.25
C PHE A 470 -3.48 -2.36 1.38
N CYS A 471 -2.71 -2.59 0.32
CA CYS A 471 -1.74 -3.67 0.17
C CYS A 471 -2.29 -5.12 0.06
N CYS A 472 -3.58 -5.35 -0.18
CA CYS A 472 -4.17 -6.70 -0.35
C CYS A 472 -4.17 -7.58 0.91
N GLU A 473 -4.67 -7.07 2.04
CA GLU A 473 -4.84 -7.91 3.24
C GLU A 473 -5.96 -8.97 3.06
N HIS A 474 -7.04 -8.69 2.31
CA HIS A 474 -8.30 -9.45 2.40
C HIS A 474 -8.50 -10.50 1.31
N ILE A 475 -7.93 -11.68 1.56
CA ILE A 475 -8.13 -12.88 0.74
C ILE A 475 -9.63 -13.29 0.65
N PHE A 476 -10.49 -12.95 1.60
CA PHE A 476 -11.90 -13.39 1.56
C PHE A 476 -12.91 -12.30 1.97
N GLY A 477 -13.39 -11.58 0.95
CA GLY A 477 -14.41 -10.54 1.04
C GLY A 477 -13.81 -9.13 0.92
N GLN A 478 -14.45 -8.16 0.26
CA GLN A 478 -15.85 -8.07 -0.16
C GLN A 478 -15.95 -7.47 -1.60
N ASP A 479 -17.15 -7.31 -2.16
CA ASP A 479 -17.39 -6.74 -3.52
C ASP A 479 -16.94 -5.26 -3.73
N TYR A 480 -16.17 -4.68 -2.80
CA TYR A 480 -16.03 -3.24 -2.58
C TYR A 480 -15.25 -2.51 -3.69
N VAL A 481 -14.37 -3.19 -4.41
CA VAL A 481 -13.46 -2.59 -5.40
C VAL A 481 -13.89 -2.89 -6.86
N ARG A 482 -15.15 -3.27 -7.08
CA ARG A 482 -15.67 -3.54 -8.43
C ARG A 482 -15.93 -2.27 -9.26
N ASN A 483 -16.10 -1.12 -8.61
CA ASN A 483 -16.60 0.13 -9.20
C ASN A 483 -15.68 1.36 -8.91
N VAL A 484 -14.35 1.17 -8.88
CA VAL A 484 -13.33 2.24 -8.71
C VAL A 484 -12.59 2.51 -10.02
#